data_AF-V6LE16-F1
#
_entry.id   AF-V6LE16-F1
#
_cell.length_a   1.000
_cell.length_b   1.000
_cell.length_c   1.000
_cell.angle_alpha   90.00
_cell.angle_beta   90.00
_cell.angle_gamma   90.00
#
_symmetry.space_group_name_H-M   'P 1'
#
loop_
_entity.id
_entity.type
_entity.pdbx_description
1 polymer ?
#
loop_
_entity_poly.entity_id
_entity_poly.type
_entity_poly.pdbx_seq_one_letter_code
_entity_poly.pdbx_strand_id
1 'polypeptide(L)'
;MQRSTHPISLNTLNAILSKDYAPQSLTSDSAPRYTVMGFITSISASELQLYDGTATVKFDAEQPLPFQQNQTVRLHLLITKSLQVRIIFSENIQFAEQFMLHWVDAVRANLQQQKQSGQQSGEGFANFFDGLGDFQ
;
A
#
# COMPACT_ATOMS: atom_id res chain seq x y z
N MET A 1 -11.33 7.96 -20.19
CA MET A 1 -10.39 8.51 -19.20
C MET A 1 -9.73 7.37 -18.44
N GLN A 2 -8.40 7.24 -18.54
CA GLN A 2 -7.61 6.28 -17.78
C GLN A 2 -7.54 6.77 -16.32
N ARG A 3 -8.15 6.03 -15.39
CA ARG A 3 -8.09 6.38 -13.96
C ARG A 3 -6.73 5.99 -13.41
N SER A 4 -6.01 6.93 -12.78
CA SER A 4 -4.69 6.66 -12.18
C SER A 4 -4.79 5.69 -11.01
N THR A 5 -3.83 4.78 -10.93
CA THR A 5 -3.60 3.90 -9.77
C THR A 5 -2.39 4.40 -9.00
N HIS A 6 -2.49 4.43 -7.67
CA HIS A 6 -1.45 4.98 -6.80
C HIS A 6 -0.71 3.83 -6.09
N PRO A 7 0.60 3.62 -6.35
CA PRO A 7 1.37 2.65 -5.60
C PRO A 7 1.58 3.14 -4.17
N ILE A 8 1.35 2.26 -3.20
CA ILE A 8 1.56 2.53 -1.77
C ILE A 8 2.17 1.30 -1.08
N SER A 9 2.75 1.52 0.10
CA SER A 9 3.16 0.44 1.01
C SER A 9 1.98 -0.02 1.88
N LEU A 10 2.10 -1.21 2.48
CA LEU A 10 1.12 -1.73 3.43
C LEU A 10 1.02 -0.88 4.70
N ASN A 11 2.12 -0.30 5.19
CA ASN A 11 2.06 0.65 6.29
C ASN A 11 1.28 1.92 5.93
N THR A 12 1.46 2.44 4.71
CA THR A 12 0.68 3.58 4.22
C THR A 12 -0.80 3.21 4.11
N LEU A 13 -1.12 1.99 3.64
CA LEU A 13 -2.49 1.50 3.63
C LEU A 13 -3.09 1.48 5.04
N ASN A 14 -2.39 0.94 6.04
CA ASN A 14 -2.86 0.95 7.42
C ASN A 14 -3.16 2.36 7.94
N ALA A 15 -2.27 3.33 7.67
CA ALA A 15 -2.48 4.74 8.03
C ALA A 15 -3.73 5.35 7.35
N ILE A 16 -4.03 4.94 6.11
CA ILE A 16 -5.27 5.32 5.43
C ILE A 16 -6.49 4.75 6.15
N LEU A 17 -6.45 3.47 6.49
CA LEU A 17 -7.57 2.76 7.11
C LEU A 17 -7.82 3.20 8.57
N SER A 18 -6.79 3.65 9.27
CA SER A 18 -6.90 4.20 10.63
C SER A 18 -7.39 5.65 10.67
N LYS A 19 -7.54 6.32 9.52
CA LYS A 19 -7.80 7.77 9.39
C LYS A 19 -6.68 8.67 9.90
N ASP A 20 -5.53 8.10 10.27
CA ASP A 20 -4.34 8.88 10.61
C ASP A 20 -3.77 9.60 9.37
N TYR A 21 -4.14 9.13 8.18
CA TYR A 21 -3.75 9.70 6.91
C TYR A 21 -4.92 9.70 5.90
N ALA A 22 -5.40 10.87 5.52
CA ALA A 22 -6.39 11.01 4.43
C ALA A 22 -5.70 11.54 3.17
N PRO A 23 -5.25 10.68 2.24
CA PRO A 23 -4.71 11.16 0.97
C PRO A 23 -5.76 11.97 0.22
N GLN A 24 -5.36 13.08 -0.40
CA GLN A 24 -6.25 13.96 -1.18
C GLN A 24 -7.03 13.20 -2.27
N SER A 25 -6.55 12.04 -2.71
CA SER A 25 -7.26 11.16 -3.64
C SER A 25 -8.55 10.55 -3.08
N LEU A 26 -8.77 10.53 -1.76
CA LEU A 26 -10.05 10.13 -1.13
C LEU A 26 -11.11 11.24 -1.16
N THR A 27 -10.74 12.50 -1.43
CA THR A 27 -11.69 13.62 -1.49
C THR A 27 -12.29 13.81 -2.89
N SER A 28 -11.91 12.98 -3.87
CA SER A 28 -12.50 12.93 -5.20
C SER A 28 -13.81 12.13 -5.20
N ASP A 29 -14.76 12.49 -6.08
CA ASP A 29 -16.04 11.77 -6.23
C ASP A 29 -15.86 10.30 -6.66
N SER A 30 -14.71 9.94 -7.24
CA SER A 30 -14.37 8.56 -7.54
C SER A 30 -13.46 7.96 -6.48
N ALA A 31 -13.85 6.78 -5.95
CA ALA A 31 -13.03 6.02 -5.01
C ALA A 31 -11.60 5.79 -5.55
N PRO A 32 -10.56 6.15 -4.78
CA PRO A 32 -9.18 6.04 -5.24
C PRO A 32 -8.79 4.58 -5.42
N ARG A 33 -7.95 4.34 -6.43
CA ARG A 33 -7.37 3.04 -6.71
C ARG A 33 -5.92 3.01 -6.26
N TYR A 34 -5.58 2.02 -5.46
CA TYR A 34 -4.22 1.82 -4.99
C TYR A 34 -3.66 0.51 -5.51
N THR A 35 -2.34 0.43 -5.58
CA THR A 35 -1.64 -0.84 -5.74
C THR A 35 -0.79 -1.08 -4.52
N VAL A 36 -0.78 -2.32 -4.05
CA VAL A 36 0.16 -2.82 -3.03
C VAL A 36 0.84 -4.07 -3.57
N MET A 37 2.07 -4.30 -3.16
CA MET A 37 2.81 -5.52 -3.45
C MET A 37 3.31 -6.13 -2.16
N GLY A 38 3.28 -7.45 -2.06
CA GLY A 38 3.68 -8.16 -0.86
C GLY A 38 3.84 -9.65 -1.07
N PHE A 39 4.49 -10.29 -0.10
CA PHE A 39 4.62 -11.73 0.02
C PHE A 39 3.42 -12.30 0.77
N ILE A 40 2.84 -13.38 0.26
CA ILE A 40 1.74 -14.09 0.92
C ILE A 40 2.28 -14.85 2.12
N THR A 41 1.92 -14.40 3.31
CA THR A 41 2.28 -15.08 4.58
C THR A 41 1.23 -16.11 4.98
N SER A 42 -0.04 -15.87 4.62
CA SER A 42 -1.15 -16.81 4.80
C SER A 42 -2.22 -16.58 3.73
N ILE A 43 -2.91 -17.65 3.29
CA ILE A 43 -4.03 -17.57 2.36
C ILE A 43 -5.04 -18.69 2.66
N SER A 44 -6.32 -18.35 2.58
CA SER A 44 -7.47 -19.24 2.69
C SER A 44 -8.51 -18.90 1.63
N ALA A 45 -9.66 -19.57 1.63
CA ALA A 45 -10.74 -19.31 0.69
C ALA A 45 -11.32 -17.88 0.79
N SER A 46 -11.23 -17.25 1.97
CA SER A 46 -11.86 -15.94 2.26
C SER A 46 -10.91 -14.88 2.78
N GLU A 47 -9.66 -15.22 3.09
CA GLU A 47 -8.68 -14.29 3.68
C GLU A 47 -7.31 -14.47 3.02
N LEU A 48 -6.66 -13.34 2.73
CA LEU A 48 -5.28 -13.26 2.28
C LEU A 48 -4.48 -12.36 3.23
N GLN A 49 -3.32 -12.81 3.69
CA GLN A 49 -2.39 -12.02 4.49
C GLN A 49 -1.12 -11.71 3.70
N LEU A 50 -0.82 -10.43 3.55
CA LEU A 50 0.36 -9.94 2.84
C LEU A 50 1.33 -9.24 3.79
N TYR A 51 2.61 -9.44 3.54
CA TYR A 51 3.72 -8.73 4.18
C TYR A 51 4.60 -8.09 3.11
N ASP A 52 4.95 -6.82 3.28
CA ASP A 52 5.79 -6.10 2.30
C ASP A 52 7.12 -5.62 2.88
N GLY A 53 7.42 -5.87 4.16
CA GLY A 53 8.59 -5.30 4.85
C GLY A 53 8.25 -4.08 5.72
N THR A 54 7.12 -3.41 5.47
CA THR A 54 6.66 -2.24 6.23
C THR A 54 5.53 -2.57 7.18
N ALA A 55 4.65 -3.50 6.80
CA ALA A 55 3.57 -4.00 7.64
C ALA A 55 3.06 -5.36 7.15
N THR A 56 2.24 -6.00 7.97
CA THR A 56 1.43 -7.17 7.59
C THR A 56 -0.04 -6.76 7.58
N VAL A 57 -0.75 -7.01 6.48
CA VAL A 57 -2.16 -6.62 6.31
C VAL A 57 -2.98 -7.82 5.85
N LYS A 58 -4.17 -7.95 6.44
CA LYS A 58 -5.18 -8.94 6.06
C LYS A 58 -6.18 -8.33 5.09
N PHE A 59 -6.54 -9.09 4.07
CA PHE A 59 -7.52 -8.72 3.07
C PHE A 59 -8.59 -9.80 3.00
N ASP A 60 -9.85 -9.38 3.05
CA ASP A 60 -10.97 -10.25 2.77
C ASP A 60 -11.04 -10.51 1.25
N ALA A 61 -11.12 -11.78 0.89
CA ALA A 61 -11.28 -12.22 -0.48
C ALA A 61 -12.76 -12.55 -0.73
N GLU A 62 -13.43 -11.77 -1.59
CA GLU A 62 -14.82 -12.05 -2.00
C GLU A 62 -14.92 -13.39 -2.76
N GLN A 63 -13.82 -13.82 -3.37
CA GLN A 63 -13.69 -15.07 -4.12
C GLN A 63 -12.32 -15.70 -3.84
N PRO A 64 -12.19 -17.04 -3.92
CA PRO A 64 -10.90 -17.71 -3.77
C PRO A 64 -9.86 -17.15 -4.75
N LEU A 65 -8.73 -16.71 -4.23
CA LEU A 65 -7.63 -16.18 -5.03
C LEU A 65 -6.74 -17.33 -5.54
N PRO A 66 -6.25 -17.30 -6.79
CA PRO A 66 -5.48 -18.39 -7.39
C PRO A 66 -3.99 -18.36 -6.97
N PHE A 67 -3.71 -18.03 -5.71
CA PHE A 67 -2.35 -17.87 -5.20
C PHE A 67 -2.00 -18.93 -4.15
N GLN A 68 -0.71 -19.05 -3.87
CA GLN A 68 -0.17 -19.91 -2.82
C GLN A 68 0.60 -19.08 -1.80
N GLN A 69 0.77 -19.62 -0.60
CA GLN A 69 1.69 -19.05 0.38
C GLN A 69 3.10 -18.92 -0.22
N ASN A 70 3.88 -17.95 0.26
CA ASN A 70 5.24 -17.62 -0.18
C ASN A 70 5.35 -17.13 -1.63
N GLN A 71 4.25 -16.74 -2.26
CA GLN A 71 4.28 -16.04 -3.55
C GLN A 71 4.29 -14.52 -3.34
N THR A 72 4.93 -13.80 -4.26
CA THR A 72 4.82 -12.34 -4.35
C THR A 72 3.64 -11.98 -5.24
N VAL A 73 2.77 -11.10 -4.77
CA VAL A 73 1.61 -10.66 -5.54
C VAL A 73 1.49 -9.15 -5.55
N ARG A 74 0.84 -8.63 -6.59
CA ARG A 74 0.33 -7.25 -6.62
C ARG A 74 -1.18 -7.29 -6.49
N LEU A 75 -1.72 -6.52 -5.55
CA LEU A 75 -3.15 -6.29 -5.42
C LEU A 75 -3.49 -4.89 -5.89
N HIS A 76 -4.54 -4.79 -6.69
CA HIS A 76 -5.18 -3.54 -7.06
C HIS A 76 -6.40 -3.39 -6.16
N LEU A 77 -6.39 -2.31 -5.39
CA LEU A 77 -7.34 -2.07 -4.33
C LEU A 77 -8.24 -0.89 -4.71
N LEU A 78 -9.51 -1.00 -4.34
CA LEU A 78 -10.44 0.11 -4.26
C LEU A 78 -10.75 0.37 -2.79
N ILE A 79 -10.54 1.61 -2.33
CA ILE A 79 -10.93 2.02 -0.97
C ILE A 79 -12.18 2.88 -1.06
N THR A 80 -13.26 2.44 -0.43
CA THR A 80 -14.55 3.16 -0.42
C THR A 80 -14.53 4.31 0.58
N LYS A 81 -15.56 5.17 0.55
CA LYS A 81 -15.74 6.25 1.54
C LYS A 81 -15.88 5.73 2.98
N SER A 82 -16.32 4.48 3.17
CA SER A 82 -16.39 3.81 4.47
C SER A 82 -15.08 3.12 4.86
N LEU A 83 -13.99 3.36 4.12
CA LEU A 83 -12.67 2.73 4.29
C LEU A 83 -12.69 1.20 4.12
N GLN A 84 -13.69 0.68 3.42
CA GLN A 84 -13.69 -0.72 3.04
C GLN A 84 -12.69 -0.93 1.90
N VAL A 85 -11.78 -1.88 2.06
CA VAL A 85 -10.84 -2.30 1.02
C VAL A 85 -11.49 -3.40 0.18
N ARG A 86 -11.47 -3.24 -1.13
CA ARG A 86 -11.89 -4.28 -2.09
C ARG A 86 -10.76 -4.58 -3.04
N ILE A 87 -10.42 -5.85 -3.21
CA ILE A 87 -9.49 -6.31 -4.25
C ILE A 87 -10.27 -6.33 -5.57
N ILE A 88 -9.87 -5.49 -6.53
CA ILE A 88 -10.51 -5.40 -7.85
C ILE A 88 -9.75 -6.19 -8.92
N PHE A 89 -8.45 -6.37 -8.73
CA PHE A 89 -7.58 -7.14 -9.61
C PHE A 89 -6.36 -7.59 -8.81
N SER A 90 -5.81 -8.75 -9.16
CA SER A 90 -4.64 -9.32 -8.48
C SER A 90 -3.80 -10.09 -9.46
N GLU A 91 -2.48 -9.99 -9.35
CA GLU A 91 -1.53 -10.69 -10.22
C GLU A 91 -0.36 -11.26 -9.43
N ASN A 92 0.16 -12.40 -9.90
CA ASN A 92 1.39 -13.00 -9.39
C ASN A 92 2.60 -12.29 -10.02
N ILE A 93 3.59 -12.00 -9.20
CA ILE A 93 4.79 -11.28 -9.59
C ILE A 93 5.96 -12.24 -9.63
N GLN A 94 6.45 -12.49 -10.84
CA GLN A 94 7.52 -13.47 -11.08
C GLN A 94 8.92 -12.92 -10.86
N PHE A 95 9.10 -11.60 -10.94
CA PHE A 95 10.40 -10.93 -10.94
C PHE A 95 10.53 -10.00 -9.72
N ALA A 96 11.57 -10.20 -8.92
CA ALA A 96 11.82 -9.41 -7.70
C ALA A 96 12.04 -7.92 -8.01
N GLU A 97 12.51 -7.59 -9.20
CA GLU A 97 12.70 -6.22 -9.68
C GLU A 97 11.39 -5.43 -9.69
N GLN A 98 10.26 -6.09 -10.00
CA GLN A 98 8.95 -5.42 -9.96
C GLN A 98 8.56 -5.00 -8.54
N PHE A 99 8.98 -5.78 -7.53
CA PHE A 99 8.76 -5.44 -6.13
C PHE A 99 9.59 -4.23 -5.72
N MET A 100 10.86 -4.19 -6.12
CA MET A 100 11.74 -3.05 -5.87
C MET A 100 11.24 -1.77 -6.55
N LEU A 101 10.79 -1.87 -7.81
CA LEU A 101 10.20 -0.74 -8.54
C LEU A 101 8.94 -0.22 -7.84
N HIS A 102 8.05 -1.11 -7.41
CA HIS A 102 6.85 -0.72 -6.67
C HIS A 102 7.17 0.02 -5.37
N TRP A 103 8.18 -0.45 -4.63
CA TRP A 103 8.65 0.24 -3.42
C TRP A 103 9.15 1.65 -3.71
N VAL A 104 10.00 1.82 -4.73
CA VAL A 104 10.50 3.14 -5.15
C VAL A 104 9.35 4.06 -5.56
N ASP A 105 8.40 3.54 -6.34
CA ASP A 105 7.23 4.30 -6.78
C ASP A 105 6.31 4.70 -5.61
N ALA A 106 6.11 3.81 -4.64
CA ALA A 106 5.32 4.08 -3.44
C ALA A 106 5.96 5.17 -2.56
N VAL A 107 7.28 5.12 -2.36
CA VAL A 107 8.00 6.19 -1.63
C VAL A 107 7.90 7.51 -2.39
N ARG A 108 8.12 7.49 -3.71
CA ARG A 108 8.00 8.70 -4.54
C ARG A 108 6.61 9.30 -4.47
N ALA A 109 5.56 8.49 -4.56
CA ALA A 109 4.17 8.93 -4.47
C ALA A 109 3.89 9.58 -3.10
N ASN A 110 4.35 8.96 -2.01
CA ASN A 110 4.21 9.49 -0.66
C ASN A 110 4.91 10.86 -0.53
N LEU A 111 6.17 10.98 -1.00
CA LEU A 111 6.90 12.25 -0.98
C LEU A 111 6.21 13.35 -1.80
N GLN A 112 5.61 13.01 -2.95
CA GLN A 112 4.85 13.97 -3.74
C GLN A 112 3.59 14.44 -3.02
N GLN A 113 2.87 13.54 -2.36
CA GLN A 113 1.69 13.87 -1.56
C GLN A 113 2.08 14.74 -0.35
N GLN A 114 3.18 14.43 0.35
CA GLN A 114 3.70 15.23 1.45
C GLN A 114 4.09 16.65 1.01
N LYS A 115 4.70 16.81 -0.19
CA LYS A 115 5.01 18.12 -0.75
C LYS A 115 3.76 18.94 -1.08
N GLN A 116 2.68 18.27 -1.51
CA GLN A 116 1.39 18.92 -1.78
C GLN A 116 0.64 19.28 -0.49
N SER A 117 0.77 18.48 0.57
CA SER A 117 0.25 18.79 1.91
C SER A 117 1.17 19.71 2.72
N GLY A 118 2.36 20.01 2.20
CA GLY A 118 3.47 20.73 2.84
C GLY A 118 3.30 22.23 3.05
N GLN A 119 2.05 22.70 3.17
CA GLN A 119 1.72 23.75 4.14
C GLN A 119 1.34 23.10 5.48
N GLN A 120 2.23 22.31 6.12
CA GLN A 120 2.27 22.08 7.59
C GLN A 120 3.40 21.11 8.00
N SER A 121 4.34 21.66 8.80
CA SER A 121 5.23 21.06 9.81
C SER A 121 6.14 19.85 9.48
N GLY A 122 7.33 20.14 8.96
CA GLY A 122 8.59 20.25 9.73
C GLY A 122 9.00 19.30 10.87
N GLU A 123 8.29 18.22 11.21
CA GLU A 123 8.67 17.37 12.38
C GLU A 123 8.87 15.88 12.06
N GLY A 124 8.36 15.39 10.92
CA GLY A 124 8.47 13.96 10.56
C GLY A 124 9.84 13.53 9.98
N PHE A 125 10.72 14.47 9.64
CA PHE A 125 11.99 14.17 8.97
C PHE A 125 13.11 13.75 9.95
N ALA A 126 13.02 14.16 11.22
CA ALA A 126 14.04 13.84 12.23
C ALA A 126 14.03 12.35 12.60
N ASN A 127 12.85 11.74 12.72
CA ASN A 127 12.71 10.38 13.24
C ASN A 127 13.08 9.26 12.23
N PHE A 128 13.19 9.57 10.94
CA PHE A 128 13.58 8.57 9.92
C PHE A 128 15.09 8.36 9.84
N PHE A 129 15.89 9.41 10.09
CA PHE A 129 17.36 9.32 10.08
C PHE A 129 17.94 8.97 11.46
N ASP A 130 17.25 9.26 12.55
CA ASP A 130 17.66 8.86 13.91
C ASP A 130 17.68 7.32 14.10
N GLY A 131 16.92 6.58 13.28
CA GLY A 131 16.90 5.11 13.28
C GLY A 131 18.04 4.44 12.49
N LEU A 132 18.88 5.22 11.79
CA LEU A 132 20.00 4.72 10.98
C LEU A 132 21.38 5.20 11.47
N GLY A 133 21.42 5.90 12.60
CA GLY A 133 22.63 6.51 13.16
C GLY A 133 23.01 5.94 14.52
N ASP A 134 23.30 4.63 14.59
CA ASP A 134 24.20 4.08 15.63
C ASP A 134 24.70 2.69 15.21
N PHE A 135 25.65 2.68 14.28
CA PHE A 135 26.63 1.60 14.17
C PHE A 135 28.00 2.22 14.48
N GLN A 136 28.45 2.03 15.72
CA GLN A 136 29.85 2.23 16.12
C GLN A 136 30.76 1.20 15.44
#